data_AF-A0A2R3WJ43-F1
#
_entry.id   AF-A0A2R3WJ43-F1
#
_cell.length_a   1.000
_cell.length_b   1.000
_cell.length_c   1.000
_cell.angle_alpha   90.00
_cell.angle_beta   90.00
_cell.angle_gamma   90.00
#
_symmetry.space_group_name_H-M   'P 1'
#
loop_
_entity.id
_entity.type
_entity.pdbx_description
1 polymer ?
#
loop_
_entity_poly.entity_id
_entity_poly.type
_entity_poly.pdbx_seq_one_letter_code
_entity_poly.pdbx_strand_id
1 'polypeptide(L)'
;VLKLVDLEATLFIIASKTFTTQETITNALSARNEFLKFLRSRGISEVGAVAKHFVALSTNAEKVKEFGIDEANMFQFWDWVGGRYSL
;
A
#
# COMPACT_ATOMS: atom_id res chain seq x y z
N VAL A 1 -7.10 9.31 -10.88
CA VAL A 1 -6.04 8.28 -10.97
C VAL A 1 -6.62 6.89 -11.17
N LEU A 2 -7.44 6.34 -10.26
CA LEU A 2 -7.94 4.95 -10.37
C LEU A 2 -8.70 4.63 -11.68
N LYS A 3 -9.35 5.60 -12.30
CA LYS A 3 -10.02 5.43 -13.60
C LYS A 3 -9.07 5.29 -14.81
N LEU A 4 -7.77 5.53 -14.61
CA LEU A 4 -6.77 5.54 -15.68
C LEU A 4 -5.89 4.29 -15.68
N VAL A 5 -6.06 3.40 -14.71
CA VAL A 5 -5.20 2.22 -14.52
C VAL A 5 -6.04 0.95 -14.58
N ASP A 6 -5.41 -0.13 -15.03
CA ASP A 6 -5.98 -1.48 -14.92
C ASP A 6 -5.60 -2.06 -13.55
N LEU A 7 -6.60 -2.27 -12.69
CA LEU A 7 -6.40 -2.74 -11.33
C LEU A 7 -5.85 -4.18 -11.26
N GLU A 8 -6.03 -4.99 -12.29
CA GLU A 8 -5.42 -6.34 -12.37
C GLU A 8 -3.92 -6.29 -12.64
N ALA A 9 -3.44 -5.20 -13.27
CA ALA A 9 -2.04 -5.01 -13.65
C ALA A 9 -1.35 -3.85 -12.89
N THR A 10 -1.96 -3.38 -11.79
CA THR A 10 -1.44 -2.24 -11.01
C THR A 10 -0.77 -2.71 -9.71
N LEU A 11 0.41 -2.15 -9.42
CA LEU A 11 1.07 -2.23 -8.11
C LEU A 11 0.95 -0.89 -7.38
N PHE A 12 0.40 -0.91 -6.16
CA PHE A 12 0.33 0.25 -5.28
C PHE A 12 1.55 0.31 -4.36
N ILE A 13 2.28 1.42 -4.42
CA ILE A 13 3.42 1.69 -3.56
C ILE A 13 3.02 2.73 -2.51
N ILE A 14 2.99 2.35 -1.24
CA ILE A 14 2.69 3.26 -0.14
C ILE A 14 4.00 3.75 0.48
N ALA A 15 4.37 5.00 0.18
CA ALA A 15 5.55 5.64 0.72
C ALA A 15 5.19 6.53 1.92
N SER A 16 5.50 6.07 3.13
CA SER A 16 5.36 6.86 4.36
C SER A 16 6.29 6.34 5.44
N LYS A 17 7.18 7.21 5.92
CA LYS A 17 8.13 6.89 6.97
C LYS A 17 7.45 6.32 8.21
N THR A 18 6.49 7.06 8.74
CA THR A 18 5.78 6.65 9.96
C THR A 18 4.63 5.69 9.68
N PHE A 19 4.18 5.59 8.43
CA PHE A 19 2.98 4.85 8.03
C PHE A 19 1.70 5.30 8.75
N THR A 20 1.69 6.56 9.21
CA THR A 20 0.57 7.17 9.95
C THR A 20 0.17 8.53 9.39
N THR A 21 0.90 9.06 8.40
CA THR A 21 0.56 10.32 7.74
C THR A 21 -0.86 10.27 7.22
N GLN A 22 -1.72 11.19 7.69
CA GLN A 22 -3.16 11.12 7.48
C GLN A 22 -3.52 11.09 5.99
N GLU A 23 -2.95 12.00 5.20
CA GLU A 23 -3.21 12.11 3.77
C GLU A 23 -2.80 10.82 3.04
N THR A 24 -1.62 10.28 3.35
CA THR A 24 -1.11 9.05 2.72
C THR A 24 -1.97 7.84 3.08
N ILE A 25 -2.32 7.67 4.36
CA ILE A 25 -3.12 6.52 4.81
C ILE A 25 -4.57 6.62 4.33
N THR A 26 -5.16 7.80 4.28
CA THR A 26 -6.50 8.00 3.68
C THR A 26 -6.51 7.62 2.20
N ASN A 27 -5.47 8.00 1.44
CA ASN A 27 -5.33 7.61 0.04
C ASN A 27 -5.10 6.10 -0.12
N ALA A 28 -4.23 5.51 0.70
CA ALA A 28 -3.93 4.08 0.67
C ALA A 28 -5.16 3.22 1.00
N LEU A 29 -5.93 3.60 2.02
CA LEU A 29 -7.17 2.92 2.40
C LEU A 29 -8.22 3.05 1.30
N SER A 30 -8.34 4.22 0.66
CA SER A 30 -9.24 4.41 -0.48
C SER A 30 -8.85 3.51 -1.66
N ALA A 31 -7.55 3.45 -2.00
CA ALA A 31 -7.06 2.58 -3.06
C ALA A 31 -7.32 1.09 -2.76
N ARG A 32 -7.04 0.65 -1.53
CA ARG A 32 -7.33 -0.73 -1.07
C ARG A 32 -8.82 -1.04 -1.17
N ASN A 33 -9.68 -0.14 -0.70
CA ASN A 33 -11.12 -0.35 -0.71
C ASN A 33 -11.68 -0.46 -2.15
N GLU A 34 -11.25 0.42 -3.05
CA GLU A 34 -11.68 0.36 -4.45
C GLU A 34 -11.13 -0.86 -5.18
N PHE A 35 -9.89 -1.27 -4.90
CA PHE A 35 -9.31 -2.51 -5.41
C PHE A 35 -10.11 -3.75 -4.96
N LEU A 36 -10.43 -3.87 -3.67
CA LEU A 36 -11.23 -4.99 -3.18
C LEU A 36 -12.68 -4.98 -3.73
N LYS A 37 -13.29 -3.80 -3.89
CA LYS A 37 -14.59 -3.67 -4.57
C LYS A 37 -14.52 -4.13 -6.03
N PHE A 38 -13.44 -3.80 -6.73
CA PHE A 38 -13.20 -4.25 -8.09
C PHE A 38 -13.07 -5.78 -8.18
N LEU A 39 -12.33 -6.42 -7.26
CA LEU A 39 -12.24 -7.89 -7.23
C LEU A 39 -13.61 -8.54 -7.00
N ARG A 40 -14.38 -8.02 -6.03
CA ARG A 40 -15.76 -8.51 -5.76
C ARG A 40 -16.67 -8.39 -6.98
N SER A 41 -16.64 -7.26 -7.67
CA SER A 41 -17.50 -7.04 -8.84
C SER A 41 -17.15 -7.97 -10.02
N ARG A 42 -15.91 -8.49 -10.03
CA ARG A 42 -15.43 -9.48 -11.01
C ARG A 42 -15.55 -10.93 -10.53
N GLY A 43 -15.99 -11.18 -9.30
CA GLY A 43 -16.03 -12.52 -8.71
C GLY A 43 -14.64 -13.12 -8.45
N ILE A 44 -13.60 -12.28 -8.34
CA ILE A 44 -12.22 -12.70 -8.05
C ILE A 44 -12.02 -12.78 -6.54
N SER A 45 -11.29 -13.81 -6.08
CA SER A 45 -10.98 -13.99 -4.66
C SER A 45 -10.11 -12.84 -4.11
N GLU A 46 -10.48 -12.34 -2.93
CA GLU A 46 -9.71 -11.32 -2.20
C GLU A 46 -8.55 -11.92 -1.39
N VAL A 47 -8.51 -13.25 -1.23
CA VAL A 47 -7.54 -13.92 -0.36
C VAL A 47 -6.12 -13.70 -0.90
N GLY A 48 -5.31 -12.99 -0.10
CA GLY A 48 -3.92 -12.64 -0.47
C GLY A 48 -3.81 -11.55 -1.54
N ALA A 49 -4.90 -10.92 -1.96
CA ALA A 49 -4.86 -9.92 -3.03
C ALA A 49 -4.11 -8.65 -2.61
N VAL A 50 -4.27 -8.21 -1.35
CA VAL A 50 -3.53 -7.06 -0.81
C VAL A 50 -2.02 -7.32 -0.84
N ALA A 51 -1.58 -8.51 -0.40
CA ALA A 51 -0.17 -8.87 -0.40
C ALA A 51 0.46 -8.87 -1.81
N LYS A 52 -0.31 -9.16 -2.87
CA LYS A 52 0.18 -9.16 -4.25
C LYS A 52 0.20 -7.79 -4.93
N HIS A 53 -0.68 -6.88 -4.50
CA HIS A 53 -0.88 -5.58 -5.17
C HIS A 53 -0.41 -4.37 -4.36
N PHE A 54 0.03 -4.55 -3.11
CA PHE A 54 0.49 -3.46 -2.26
C PHE A 54 1.88 -3.76 -1.70
N VAL A 55 2.76 -2.77 -1.80
CA VAL A 55 4.08 -2.75 -1.17
C VAL A 55 4.23 -1.47 -0.35
N ALA A 56 5.11 -1.50 0.66
CA ALA A 56 5.33 -0.36 1.55
C ALA A 56 6.79 0.09 1.52
N LEU A 57 7.01 1.41 1.47
CA LEU A 57 8.29 2.04 1.82
C LEU A 57 8.08 2.70 3.19
N SER A 58 8.65 2.13 4.26
CA SER A 58 8.40 2.62 5.62
C SER A 58 9.51 2.26 6.61
N THR A 59 9.49 2.88 7.79
CA THR A 59 10.25 2.38 8.95
C THR A 59 9.38 1.61 9.94
N ASN A 60 8.05 1.56 9.73
CA ASN A 60 7.07 1.06 10.69
C ASN A 60 6.43 -0.27 10.26
N ALA A 61 7.11 -1.39 10.55
CA ALA A 61 6.65 -2.73 10.18
C ALA A 61 5.30 -3.11 10.80
N GLU A 62 5.03 -2.69 12.03
CA GLU A 62 3.78 -2.99 12.72
C GLU A 62 2.57 -2.42 11.98
N LYS A 63 2.65 -1.13 11.57
CA LYS A 63 1.57 -0.47 10.83
C LYS A 63 1.43 -0.98 9.40
N VAL A 64 2.53 -1.38 8.76
CA VAL A 64 2.50 -2.03 7.44
C VAL A 64 1.77 -3.37 7.52
N LYS A 65 2.06 -4.17 8.53
CA LYS A 65 1.39 -5.45 8.78
C LYS A 65 -0.09 -5.28 9.11
N GLU A 66 -0.44 -4.29 9.94
CA GLU A 66 -1.83 -3.95 10.28
C GLU A 66 -2.64 -3.57 9.03
N PHE A 67 -2.01 -2.91 8.04
CA PHE A 67 -2.64 -2.60 6.77
C PHE A 67 -2.93 -3.84 5.90
N GLY A 68 -2.23 -4.94 6.13
CA GLY A 68 -2.36 -6.21 5.42
C GLY A 68 -1.29 -6.45 4.35
N ILE A 69 -0.19 -5.69 4.37
CA ILE A 69 0.97 -5.93 3.51
C ILE A 69 1.90 -6.95 4.20
N ASP A 70 2.42 -7.89 3.41
CA ASP A 70 3.44 -8.83 3.88
C ASP A 70 4.73 -8.06 4.25
N GLU A 71 5.36 -8.39 5.37
CA GLU A 71 6.64 -7.79 5.77
C GLU A 71 7.73 -8.03 4.71
N ALA A 72 7.66 -9.14 3.95
CA ALA A 72 8.54 -9.39 2.81
C ALA A 72 8.39 -8.36 1.67
N ASN A 73 7.25 -7.67 1.62
CA ASN A 73 6.90 -6.62 0.65
C ASN A 73 7.05 -5.21 1.24
N MET A 74 7.74 -5.10 2.39
CA MET A 74 8.15 -3.84 2.99
C MET A 74 9.61 -3.55 2.69
N PHE A 75 9.87 -2.40 2.07
CA PHE A 75 11.20 -1.88 1.83
C PHE A 75 11.54 -0.91 2.96
N GLN A 76 12.36 -1.41 3.88
CA GLN A 76 12.80 -0.67 5.06
C GLN A 76 13.73 0.49 4.66
N PHE A 77 13.57 1.63 5.31
CA PHE A 77 14.59 2.67 5.42
C PHE A 77 14.75 3.10 6.88
N TRP A 78 15.52 4.16 7.16
CA TRP A 78 15.91 4.50 8.53
C TRP A 78 15.57 5.92 8.95
N ASP A 79 15.56 6.15 10.26
CA ASP A 79 15.21 7.44 10.85
C ASP A 79 16.15 8.58 10.48
N TRP A 80 17.41 8.27 10.18
CA TRP A 80 18.39 9.24 9.72
C TRP A 80 18.19 9.66 8.24
N VAL A 81 17.33 8.96 7.49
CA VAL A 81 16.90 9.40 6.16
C VAL A 81 15.77 10.43 6.33
N GLY A 82 16.12 11.70 6.11
CA GLY A 82 15.14 12.80 6.10
C GLY A 82 14.28 12.76 4.84
N GLY A 83 12.98 13.03 4.94
CA GLY A 83 12.04 12.89 3.80
C GLY A 83 12.34 13.75 2.58
N ARG A 84 13.10 14.84 2.73
CA ARG A 84 13.58 15.67 1.60
C ARG A 84 14.87 15.16 0.94
N TYR A 85 15.45 14.09 1.49
CA TYR A 85 16.69 13.46 1.04
C TYR A 85 16.48 11.96 0.73
N SER A 86 15.23 11.55 0.47
CA SER A 86 14.83 10.14 0.36
C SER A 86 14.41 9.75 -1.06
N LEU A 87 15.04 10.35 -2.08
CA LEU A 87 14.81 10.00 -3.50
C LEU A 87 15.52 8.69 -3.85
#